data_AF-A0A8T2RQZ4-F1
#
_entry.id   AF-A0A8T2RQZ4-F1
#
_cell.length_a   1.000
_cell.length_b   1.000
_cell.length_c   1.000
_cell.angle_alpha   90.00
_cell.angle_beta   90.00
_cell.angle_gamma   90.00
#
_symmetry.space_group_name_H-M   'P 1'
#
loop_
_entity.id
_entity.type
_entity.pdbx_description
1 polymer ?
#
loop_
_entity_poly.entity_id
_entity_poly.type
_entity_poly.pdbx_seq_one_letter_code
_entity_poly.pdbx_strand_id
1 'polypeptide(L)'
;MDWCPSIAFALCLVAFSCILLCLYKHFFWDPSSISLSLLRAGLPVLPYSPVIGSVAHLKRVRDAVASVVLQSPSDHDIAPLALPFYSRTHLQIGIPFVYWWGTQPRLVVCDPDDIKQILSTKFKDYKKSDVTSKFLSRILGIGLLTSEGEDWHNQRQIIRHAFFQEKLNGMVDIMASCALKMMKEWQNIVEKEGGQAELEVAHHIKDTMADIIARTSFGSSYEKGKAVFEKQAELVELMMQDVVANSTIPGYKYIPTPMNLRCWKLERIIENELKEIVEARRRAANTPRSSSPSSSTVPEGEVSVFDENAGKILRLEKDLLGWMLPSEEQVDRLGMMKLNTRQVVDECKTFFFAGYETTSHLLAWSVVLLAHYSDWQERSRQEVLHLHMEEGQPLSSHHLSKLKIVILVPYFMKFYASTHLFQS
;
A
#
# COMPACT_ATOMS: atom_id res chain seq x y z
N MET A 1 -19.28 -52.16 33.29
CA MET A 1 -19.46 -50.69 33.30
C MET A 1 -18.98 -50.18 31.95
N ASP A 2 -19.66 -50.58 30.87
CA ASP A 2 -19.06 -50.57 29.51
C ASP A 2 -19.79 -49.64 28.53
N TRP A 3 -20.63 -48.74 29.06
CA TRP A 3 -21.42 -47.81 28.25
C TRP A 3 -20.65 -46.53 27.84
N CYS A 4 -19.50 -46.26 28.46
CA CYS A 4 -18.71 -45.06 28.20
C CYS A 4 -18.16 -44.94 26.77
N PRO A 5 -17.60 -46.00 26.15
CA PRO A 5 -17.05 -45.93 24.80
C PRO A 5 -18.14 -45.75 23.72
N SER A 6 -19.29 -46.41 23.89
CA SER A 6 -20.40 -46.37 22.92
C SER A 6 -21.09 -45.00 22.89
N ILE A 7 -21.23 -44.35 24.05
CA ILE A 7 -21.77 -42.99 24.14
C ILE A 7 -20.79 -41.98 23.53
N ALA A 8 -19.48 -42.11 23.80
CA ALA A 8 -18.46 -41.27 23.19
C ALA A 8 -18.44 -41.40 21.66
N PHE A 9 -18.54 -42.62 21.13
CA PHE A 9 -18.61 -42.86 19.69
C PHE A 9 -19.85 -42.25 19.04
N ALA A 10 -21.02 -42.40 19.68
CA ALA A 10 -22.27 -41.80 19.20
C ALA A 10 -22.19 -40.25 19.18
N LEU A 11 -21.62 -39.64 20.23
CA LEU A 11 -21.40 -38.19 20.28
C LEU A 11 -20.43 -37.72 19.20
N CYS A 12 -19.37 -38.48 18.92
CA CYS A 12 -18.44 -38.19 17.82
C CYS A 12 -19.11 -38.26 16.45
N LEU A 13 -19.99 -39.25 16.22
CA LEU A 13 -20.76 -39.36 14.97
C LEU A 13 -21.76 -38.22 14.79
N VAL A 14 -22.45 -37.81 15.87
CA VAL A 14 -23.34 -36.65 15.85
C VAL A 14 -22.54 -35.38 15.57
N ALA A 15 -21.41 -35.17 16.24
CA ALA A 15 -20.54 -34.03 15.97
C ALA A 15 -20.03 -34.01 14.51
N PHE A 16 -19.59 -35.16 13.99
CA PHE A 16 -19.12 -35.30 12.62
C PHE A 16 -20.22 -35.02 11.59
N SER A 17 -21.42 -35.57 11.79
CA SER A 17 -22.58 -35.30 10.92
C SER A 17 -23.01 -33.83 10.97
N CYS A 18 -23.02 -33.21 12.15
CA CYS A 18 -23.24 -31.76 12.29
C CYS A 18 -22.19 -30.95 11.51
N ILE A 19 -20.91 -31.32 11.59
CA ILE A 19 -19.83 -30.67 10.84
C ILE A 19 -20.08 -30.83 9.33
N LEU A 20 -20.40 -32.03 8.84
CA LEU A 20 -20.70 -32.27 7.43
C LEU A 20 -21.90 -31.45 6.95
N LEU A 21 -22.96 -31.34 7.75
CA LEU A 21 -24.12 -30.50 7.43
C LEU A 21 -23.74 -29.01 7.39
N CYS A 22 -22.94 -28.53 8.33
CA CYS A 22 -22.43 -27.16 8.32
C CYS A 22 -21.55 -26.89 7.08
N LEU A 23 -20.68 -27.83 6.69
CA LEU A 23 -19.86 -27.72 5.49
C LEU A 23 -20.71 -27.74 4.22
N TYR A 24 -21.69 -28.64 4.13
CA TYR A 24 -22.63 -28.68 3.02
C TYR A 24 -23.41 -27.36 2.89
N LYS A 25 -23.90 -26.86 4.02
CA LYS A 25 -24.62 -25.59 4.06
C LYS A 25 -23.74 -24.44 3.55
N HIS A 26 -22.53 -24.33 4.10
CA HIS A 26 -21.60 -23.24 3.78
C HIS A 26 -21.10 -23.27 2.33
N PHE A 27 -20.76 -24.46 1.80
CA PHE A 27 -20.17 -24.59 0.47
C PHE A 27 -21.18 -24.80 -0.66
N PHE A 28 -22.41 -25.24 -0.38
CA PHE A 28 -23.38 -25.57 -1.44
C PHE A 28 -24.71 -24.84 -1.26
N TRP A 29 -25.33 -24.93 -0.08
CA TRP A 29 -26.68 -24.39 0.13
C TRP A 29 -26.69 -22.85 0.13
N ASP A 30 -25.87 -22.21 0.96
CA ASP A 30 -25.88 -20.76 1.12
C ASP A 30 -25.52 -20.06 -0.20
N PRO A 31 -24.45 -20.43 -0.93
CA PRO A 31 -24.14 -19.81 -2.23
C PRO A 31 -25.25 -19.98 -3.27
N SER A 32 -25.90 -21.15 -3.31
CA SER A 32 -27.00 -21.42 -4.25
C SER A 32 -28.24 -20.59 -3.92
N SER A 33 -28.60 -20.53 -2.63
CA SER A 33 -29.73 -19.74 -2.14
C SER A 33 -29.54 -18.24 -2.41
N ILE A 34 -28.33 -17.73 -2.14
CA ILE A 34 -27.97 -16.33 -2.41
C ILE A 34 -28.00 -16.05 -3.91
N SER A 35 -27.41 -16.92 -4.74
CA SER A 35 -27.43 -16.79 -6.21
C SER A 35 -28.85 -16.67 -6.74
N LEU A 36 -29.75 -17.57 -6.30
CA LEU A 36 -31.16 -17.53 -6.70
C LEU A 36 -31.87 -16.25 -6.26
N SER A 37 -31.57 -15.77 -5.05
CA SER A 37 -32.16 -14.53 -4.53
C SER A 37 -31.70 -13.30 -5.33
N LEU A 38 -30.43 -13.23 -5.68
CA LEU A 38 -29.85 -12.15 -6.48
C LEU A 38 -30.36 -12.17 -7.93
N LEU A 39 -30.45 -13.36 -8.54
CA LEU A 39 -31.03 -13.51 -9.88
C LEU A 39 -32.51 -13.10 -9.90
N ARG A 40 -33.29 -13.42 -8.86
CA ARG A 40 -34.68 -12.96 -8.70
C ARG A 40 -34.78 -11.44 -8.54
N ALA A 41 -33.77 -10.81 -7.97
CA ALA A 41 -33.67 -9.35 -7.87
C ALA A 41 -33.18 -8.70 -9.18
N GLY A 42 -32.91 -9.48 -10.24
CA GLY A 42 -32.47 -8.99 -11.55
C GLY A 42 -30.97 -8.73 -11.66
N LEU A 43 -30.16 -9.14 -10.68
CA LEU A 43 -28.70 -8.97 -10.74
C LEU A 43 -28.03 -10.14 -11.48
N PRO A 44 -27.18 -9.86 -12.48
CA PRO A 44 -26.36 -10.88 -13.12
C PRO A 44 -25.37 -11.51 -12.11
N VAL A 45 -25.37 -12.83 -12.01
CA VAL A 45 -24.47 -13.59 -11.11
C VAL A 45 -23.66 -14.59 -11.93
N LEU A 46 -22.33 -14.58 -11.77
CA LEU A 46 -21.45 -15.57 -12.39
C LEU A 46 -21.65 -16.96 -11.76
N PRO A 47 -21.42 -18.04 -12.54
CA PRO A 47 -21.47 -19.40 -12.02
C PRO A 47 -20.56 -19.60 -10.79
N TYR A 48 -21.11 -20.27 -9.78
CA TYR A 48 -20.41 -20.61 -8.56
C TYR A 48 -19.76 -22.00 -8.67
N SER A 49 -18.47 -22.09 -8.29
CA SER A 49 -17.77 -23.37 -8.09
C SER A 49 -17.53 -23.59 -6.58
N PRO A 50 -17.76 -24.80 -6.03
CA PRO A 50 -17.50 -25.06 -4.61
C PRO A 50 -16.07 -24.72 -4.19
N VAL A 51 -15.92 -24.16 -2.98
CA VAL A 51 -14.64 -23.78 -2.34
C VAL A 51 -13.90 -22.62 -3.00
N ILE A 52 -13.76 -22.58 -4.33
CA ILE A 52 -12.94 -21.61 -5.05
C ILE A 52 -13.78 -20.46 -5.62
N GLY A 53 -15.06 -20.68 -5.89
CA GLY A 53 -15.93 -19.68 -6.52
C GLY A 53 -15.47 -19.36 -7.94
N SER A 54 -15.43 -18.07 -8.28
CA SER A 54 -14.98 -17.54 -9.57
C SER A 54 -13.47 -17.25 -9.61
N VAL A 55 -12.74 -17.48 -8.52
CA VAL A 55 -11.32 -17.07 -8.38
C VAL A 55 -10.41 -17.80 -9.38
N ALA A 56 -10.67 -19.08 -9.68
CA ALA A 56 -9.95 -19.81 -10.72
C ALA A 56 -10.17 -19.23 -12.12
N HIS A 57 -11.34 -18.67 -12.41
CA HIS A 57 -11.58 -17.97 -13.67
C HIS A 57 -10.83 -16.64 -13.73
N LEU A 58 -10.87 -15.86 -12.64
CA LEU A 58 -10.11 -14.62 -12.49
C LEU A 58 -8.61 -14.87 -12.74
N LYS A 59 -8.04 -15.91 -12.12
CA LYS A 59 -6.64 -16.30 -12.32
C LYS A 59 -6.32 -16.61 -13.78
N ARG A 60 -7.12 -17.48 -14.42
CA ARG A 60 -6.90 -17.86 -15.83
C ARG A 60 -6.95 -16.66 -16.77
N VAL A 61 -7.88 -15.73 -16.54
CA VAL A 61 -8.03 -14.53 -17.38
C VAL A 61 -6.83 -13.59 -17.20
N ARG A 62 -6.34 -13.42 -15.96
CA ARG A 62 -5.13 -12.67 -15.66
C ARG A 62 -3.89 -13.30 -16.31
N ASP A 63 -3.69 -14.59 -16.10
CA ASP A 63 -2.51 -15.30 -16.62
C ASP A 63 -2.48 -15.32 -18.16
N ALA A 64 -3.65 -15.28 -18.82
CA ALA A 64 -3.76 -15.19 -20.28
C ALA A 64 -3.34 -13.83 -20.88
N VAL A 65 -3.29 -12.77 -20.09
CA VAL A 65 -2.82 -11.45 -20.54
C VAL A 65 -1.44 -11.08 -19.99
N ALA A 66 -0.88 -11.89 -19.08
CA ALA A 66 0.38 -11.59 -18.39
C ALA A 66 1.59 -11.48 -19.34
N SER A 67 1.56 -12.15 -20.49
CA SER A 67 2.62 -12.09 -21.51
C SER A 67 2.36 -11.07 -22.63
N VAL A 68 1.24 -10.34 -22.57
CA VAL A 68 0.89 -9.36 -23.60
C VAL A 68 1.69 -8.08 -23.38
N VAL A 69 2.52 -7.75 -24.35
CA VAL A 69 3.29 -6.50 -24.35
C VAL A 69 2.43 -5.39 -24.96
N LEU A 70 2.35 -4.25 -24.27
CA LEU A 70 1.76 -3.02 -24.81
C LEU A 70 2.56 -2.58 -26.04
N GLN A 71 2.02 -2.79 -27.23
CA GLN A 71 2.71 -2.51 -28.50
C GLN A 71 2.74 -1.00 -28.83
N SER A 72 1.79 -0.20 -28.33
CA SER A 72 1.78 1.25 -28.50
C SER A 72 1.03 1.95 -27.36
N PRO A 73 1.60 2.98 -26.70
CA PRO A 73 0.92 3.80 -25.69
C PRO A 73 -0.16 4.74 -26.25
N SER A 74 -0.47 4.65 -27.55
CA SER A 74 -1.54 5.42 -28.21
C SER A 74 -2.94 4.86 -27.95
N ASP A 75 -3.03 3.57 -27.56
CA ASP A 75 -4.28 3.00 -27.06
C ASP A 75 -4.40 3.31 -25.57
N HIS A 76 -5.28 4.25 -25.25
CA HIS A 76 -5.54 4.66 -23.87
C HIS A 76 -6.42 3.65 -23.11
N ASP A 77 -7.05 2.70 -23.81
CA ASP A 77 -7.86 1.66 -23.15
C ASP A 77 -6.98 0.52 -22.63
N ILE A 78 -6.38 0.75 -21.46
CA ILE A 78 -5.59 -0.27 -20.78
C ILE A 78 -6.44 -1.20 -19.90
N ALA A 79 -7.74 -0.94 -19.74
CA ALA A 79 -8.60 -1.71 -18.85
C ALA A 79 -8.63 -3.22 -19.20
N PRO A 80 -8.62 -3.65 -20.48
CA PRO A 80 -8.54 -5.06 -20.86
C PRO A 80 -7.23 -5.75 -20.45
N LEU A 81 -6.14 -5.00 -20.27
CA LEU A 81 -4.84 -5.53 -19.84
C LEU A 81 -4.70 -5.49 -18.32
N ALA A 82 -5.14 -4.38 -17.73
CA ALA A 82 -4.87 -4.08 -16.33
C ALA A 82 -5.92 -4.69 -15.39
N LEU A 83 -7.19 -4.80 -15.84
CA LEU A 83 -8.30 -5.43 -15.12
C LEU A 83 -9.05 -6.41 -16.04
N PRO A 84 -8.36 -7.42 -16.59
CA PRO A 84 -8.84 -8.24 -17.70
C PRO A 84 -10.13 -8.99 -17.36
N PHE A 85 -10.25 -9.48 -16.12
CA PHE A 85 -11.44 -10.16 -15.63
C PHE A 85 -12.67 -9.24 -15.62
N TYR A 86 -12.53 -8.03 -15.09
CA TYR A 86 -13.64 -7.09 -14.97
C TYR A 86 -14.04 -6.52 -16.33
N SER A 87 -13.07 -6.15 -17.17
CA SER A 87 -13.31 -5.64 -18.53
C SER A 87 -14.04 -6.68 -19.40
N ARG A 88 -13.54 -7.93 -19.44
CA ARG A 88 -14.20 -9.00 -20.23
C ARG A 88 -15.60 -9.33 -19.71
N THR A 89 -15.78 -9.38 -18.39
CA THR A 89 -17.09 -9.69 -17.79
C THR A 89 -18.08 -8.57 -18.08
N HIS A 90 -17.67 -7.32 -17.95
CA HIS A 90 -18.49 -6.15 -18.29
C HIS A 90 -19.00 -6.22 -19.75
N LEU A 91 -18.13 -6.54 -20.70
CA LEU A 91 -18.50 -6.67 -22.12
C LEU A 91 -19.49 -7.82 -22.39
N GLN A 92 -19.53 -8.84 -21.53
CA GLN A 92 -20.39 -10.01 -21.70
C GLN A 92 -21.77 -9.85 -21.03
N ILE A 93 -21.81 -9.34 -19.80
CA ILE A 93 -23.03 -9.34 -18.97
C ILE A 93 -23.40 -7.97 -18.39
N GLY A 94 -22.59 -6.94 -18.64
CA GLY A 94 -22.81 -5.59 -18.09
C GLY A 94 -22.36 -5.44 -16.63
N ILE A 95 -22.51 -4.22 -16.10
CA ILE A 95 -22.32 -3.85 -14.69
C ILE A 95 -23.62 -3.20 -14.21
N PRO A 96 -24.10 -3.49 -12.98
CA PRO A 96 -23.46 -4.31 -11.95
C PRO A 96 -23.53 -5.82 -12.22
N PHE A 97 -22.56 -6.56 -11.69
CA PHE A 97 -22.57 -8.03 -11.68
C PHE A 97 -21.99 -8.58 -10.38
N VAL A 98 -22.30 -9.84 -10.08
CA VAL A 98 -21.82 -10.55 -8.88
C VAL A 98 -20.91 -11.70 -9.27
N TYR A 99 -19.73 -11.77 -8.65
CA TYR A 99 -18.83 -12.93 -8.76
C TYR A 99 -18.53 -13.51 -7.37
N TRP A 100 -17.95 -14.72 -7.33
CA TRP A 100 -17.69 -15.44 -6.08
C TRP A 100 -16.21 -15.44 -5.72
N TRP A 101 -15.88 -15.01 -4.50
CA TRP A 101 -14.57 -15.20 -3.88
C TRP A 101 -14.66 -16.32 -2.84
N GLY A 102 -14.32 -17.54 -3.24
CA GLY A 102 -14.71 -18.72 -2.45
C GLY A 102 -16.22 -18.76 -2.28
N THR A 103 -16.70 -18.85 -1.05
CA THR A 103 -18.14 -18.85 -0.69
C THR A 103 -18.72 -17.44 -0.50
N GLN A 104 -17.93 -16.37 -0.67
CA GLN A 104 -18.40 -14.99 -0.46
C GLN A 104 -18.75 -14.32 -1.79
N PRO A 105 -20.00 -13.85 -1.98
CA PRO A 105 -20.38 -13.09 -3.17
C PRO A 105 -19.78 -11.68 -3.11
N ARG A 106 -19.35 -11.16 -4.26
CA ARG A 106 -18.80 -9.81 -4.43
C ARG A 106 -19.56 -9.11 -5.55
N LEU A 107 -20.21 -8.00 -5.20
CA LEU A 107 -20.89 -7.11 -6.13
C LEU A 107 -19.88 -6.12 -6.72
N VAL A 108 -19.83 -6.06 -8.05
CA VAL A 108 -19.05 -5.06 -8.79
C VAL A 108 -20.00 -3.94 -9.19
N VAL A 109 -19.65 -2.71 -8.81
CA VAL A 109 -20.38 -1.48 -9.14
C VAL A 109 -19.44 -0.51 -9.84
N CYS A 110 -19.98 0.24 -10.80
CA CYS A 110 -19.27 1.33 -11.47
C CYS A 110 -20.10 2.62 -11.54
N ASP A 111 -21.35 2.59 -11.08
CA ASP A 111 -22.20 3.78 -11.08
C ASP A 111 -21.71 4.79 -10.02
N PRO A 112 -21.53 6.07 -10.38
CA PRO A 112 -21.06 7.09 -9.43
C PRO A 112 -21.94 7.26 -8.19
N ASP A 113 -23.27 7.10 -8.31
CA ASP A 113 -24.18 7.23 -7.18
C ASP A 113 -24.04 6.04 -6.23
N ASP A 114 -23.86 4.82 -6.74
CA ASP A 114 -23.54 3.63 -5.95
C ASP A 114 -22.20 3.79 -5.22
N ILE A 115 -21.16 4.25 -5.93
CA ILE A 115 -19.83 4.48 -5.36
C ILE A 115 -19.90 5.54 -4.26
N LYS A 116 -20.62 6.65 -4.50
CA LYS A 116 -20.85 7.70 -3.50
C LYS A 116 -21.62 7.16 -2.30
N GLN A 117 -22.61 6.30 -2.52
CA GLN A 117 -23.35 5.68 -1.43
C GLN A 117 -22.44 4.84 -0.54
N ILE A 118 -21.62 3.97 -1.15
CA ILE A 118 -20.74 3.05 -0.45
C ILE A 118 -19.60 3.78 0.26
N LEU A 119 -18.93 4.70 -0.42
CA LEU A 119 -17.71 5.34 0.09
C LEU A 119 -17.96 6.62 0.90
N SER A 120 -19.13 7.24 0.78
CA SER A 120 -19.40 8.55 1.41
C SER A 120 -20.67 8.60 2.25
N THR A 121 -21.86 8.34 1.71
CA THR A 121 -23.10 8.63 2.46
C THR A 121 -23.47 7.56 3.47
N LYS A 122 -23.21 6.28 3.15
CA LYS A 122 -23.55 5.12 3.99
C LYS A 122 -22.32 4.30 4.38
N PHE A 123 -21.13 4.89 4.37
CA PHE A 123 -19.87 4.17 4.62
C PHE A 123 -19.84 3.38 5.94
N LYS A 124 -20.61 3.78 6.96
CA LYS A 124 -20.72 3.05 8.24
C LYS A 124 -21.40 1.68 8.10
N ASP A 125 -22.24 1.51 7.09
CA ASP A 125 -22.95 0.26 6.79
C ASP A 125 -22.07 -0.72 6.01
N TYR A 126 -20.98 -0.24 5.39
CA TYR A 126 -20.07 -1.03 4.57
C TYR A 126 -18.74 -1.23 5.29
N LYS A 127 -18.49 -2.45 5.76
CA LYS A 127 -17.21 -2.85 6.34
C LYS A 127 -16.31 -3.48 5.29
N LYS A 128 -15.00 -3.35 5.47
CA LYS A 128 -14.01 -4.10 4.67
C LYS A 128 -14.26 -5.59 4.86
N SER A 129 -14.13 -6.36 3.79
CA SER A 129 -14.29 -7.82 3.83
C SER A 129 -13.32 -8.44 4.85
N ASP A 130 -13.80 -9.32 5.72
CA ASP A 130 -12.97 -10.05 6.68
C ASP A 130 -11.81 -10.79 6.03
N VAL A 131 -12.01 -11.35 4.84
CA VAL A 131 -10.97 -12.07 4.09
C VAL A 131 -9.88 -11.10 3.67
N THR A 132 -10.27 -9.98 3.06
CA THR A 132 -9.33 -8.94 2.62
C THR A 132 -8.64 -8.26 3.80
N SER A 133 -9.37 -7.99 4.89
CA SER A 133 -8.81 -7.39 6.11
C SER A 133 -7.79 -8.31 6.77
N LYS A 134 -8.12 -9.60 6.97
CA LYS A 134 -7.18 -10.59 7.54
C LYS A 134 -5.96 -10.82 6.66
N PHE A 135 -6.14 -10.74 5.35
CA PHE A 135 -5.04 -10.82 4.41
C PHE A 135 -4.12 -9.61 4.54
N LEU A 136 -4.67 -8.40 4.42
CA LEU A 136 -3.91 -7.15 4.54
C LEU A 136 -3.26 -7.00 5.92
N SER A 137 -3.94 -7.39 7.00
CA SER A 137 -3.39 -7.28 8.36
C SER A 137 -2.19 -8.18 8.60
N ARG A 138 -2.06 -9.27 7.83
CA ARG A 138 -0.88 -10.13 7.89
C ARG A 138 0.36 -9.41 7.33
N ILE A 139 0.16 -8.62 6.28
CA ILE A 139 1.23 -7.87 5.62
C ILE A 139 1.55 -6.57 6.38
N LEU A 140 0.50 -5.82 6.71
CA LEU A 140 0.58 -4.42 7.13
C LEU A 140 0.35 -4.24 8.63
N GLY A 141 -0.02 -5.29 9.36
CA GLY A 141 -0.46 -5.16 10.75
C GLY A 141 -1.84 -4.51 10.87
N ILE A 142 -2.22 -4.15 12.09
CA ILE A 142 -3.47 -3.44 12.41
C ILE A 142 -3.19 -1.93 12.45
N GLY A 143 -2.80 -1.37 11.30
CA GLY A 143 -2.58 0.07 11.11
C GLY A 143 -3.74 0.75 10.37
N LEU A 144 -3.53 2.01 9.98
CA LEU A 144 -4.57 2.87 9.43
C LEU A 144 -5.35 2.29 8.22
N LEU A 145 -4.70 1.43 7.42
CA LEU A 145 -5.34 0.82 6.25
C LEU A 145 -6.31 -0.30 6.64
N THR A 146 -6.01 -1.05 7.70
CA THR A 146 -6.73 -2.28 8.08
C THR A 146 -7.67 -2.08 9.26
N SER A 147 -7.46 -1.04 10.09
CA SER A 147 -8.35 -0.67 11.18
C SER A 147 -9.70 -0.13 10.70
N GLU A 148 -10.69 -0.20 11.59
CA GLU A 148 -12.04 0.35 11.42
C GLU A 148 -12.57 0.96 12.73
N GLY A 149 -13.62 1.77 12.63
CA GLY A 149 -14.32 2.32 13.79
C GLY A 149 -13.44 3.25 14.63
N GLU A 150 -13.51 3.07 15.95
CA GLU A 150 -12.84 3.92 16.93
C GLU A 150 -11.30 3.78 16.88
N ASP A 151 -10.79 2.57 16.65
CA ASP A 151 -9.35 2.33 16.49
C ASP A 151 -8.79 3.12 15.30
N TRP A 152 -9.49 3.09 14.17
CA TRP A 152 -9.14 3.87 12.99
C TRP A 152 -9.20 5.37 13.26
N HIS A 153 -10.23 5.86 13.95
CA HIS A 153 -10.37 7.27 14.28
C HIS A 153 -9.19 7.78 15.10
N ASN A 154 -8.81 7.04 16.14
CA ASN A 154 -7.68 7.36 17.01
C ASN A 154 -6.34 7.34 16.25
N GLN A 155 -6.08 6.29 15.46
CA GLN A 155 -4.89 6.22 14.61
C GLN A 155 -4.83 7.39 13.62
N ARG A 156 -5.94 7.68 12.94
CA ARG A 156 -6.03 8.77 11.95
C ARG A 156 -5.77 10.14 12.57
N GLN A 157 -6.28 10.40 13.77
CA GLN A 157 -6.07 11.66 14.49
C GLN A 157 -4.58 11.90 14.74
N ILE A 158 -3.86 10.89 15.23
CA ILE A 158 -2.43 10.98 15.52
C ILE A 158 -1.63 11.26 14.26
N ILE A 159 -1.88 10.47 13.22
CA ILE A 159 -1.06 10.52 12.02
C ILE A 159 -1.32 11.78 11.19
N ARG A 160 -2.55 12.31 11.19
CA ARG A 160 -2.90 13.53 10.46
C ARG A 160 -1.94 14.69 10.72
N HIS A 161 -1.40 14.82 11.93
CA HIS A 161 -0.46 15.89 12.31
C HIS A 161 0.87 15.84 11.55
N ALA A 162 1.32 14.64 11.14
CA ALA A 162 2.53 14.47 10.35
C ALA A 162 2.37 14.95 8.88
N PHE A 163 1.13 15.07 8.41
CA PHE A 163 0.79 15.43 7.04
C PHE A 163 0.22 16.87 6.90
N PHE A 164 0.43 17.73 7.91
CA PHE A 164 0.14 19.15 7.78
C PHE A 164 1.11 19.83 6.81
N GLN A 165 0.62 20.86 6.12
CA GLN A 165 1.35 21.50 5.03
C GLN A 165 2.70 22.07 5.48
N GLU A 166 2.79 22.67 6.67
CA GLU A 166 4.07 23.17 7.17
C GLU A 166 5.10 22.04 7.35
N LYS A 167 4.64 20.84 7.71
CA LYS A 167 5.50 19.66 7.92
C LYS A 167 5.89 19.02 6.60
N LEU A 168 4.98 18.94 5.63
CA LEU A 168 5.28 18.49 4.28
C LEU A 168 6.30 19.39 3.58
N ASN A 169 6.19 20.71 3.75
CA ASN A 169 7.16 21.66 3.20
C ASN A 169 8.59 21.39 3.69
N GLY A 170 8.76 20.91 4.92
CA GLY A 170 10.06 20.52 5.47
C GLY A 170 10.62 19.20 4.89
N MET A 171 9.81 18.40 4.20
CA MET A 171 10.26 17.16 3.55
C MET A 171 10.71 17.38 2.10
N VAL A 172 10.32 18.49 1.47
CA VAL A 172 10.56 18.74 0.04
C VAL A 172 12.05 18.73 -0.31
N ASP A 173 12.90 19.35 0.52
CA ASP A 173 14.34 19.38 0.28
C ASP A 173 14.95 17.96 0.31
N ILE A 174 14.48 17.10 1.22
CA ILE A 174 14.90 15.70 1.31
C ILE A 174 14.48 14.96 0.04
N MET A 175 13.22 15.12 -0.38
CA MET A 175 12.70 14.52 -1.62
C MET A 175 13.51 14.95 -2.85
N ALA A 176 13.83 16.24 -2.94
CA ALA A 176 14.63 16.81 -4.01
C ALA A 176 16.05 16.23 -4.02
N SER A 177 16.70 16.10 -2.85
CA SER A 177 18.04 15.53 -2.74
C SER A 177 18.10 14.08 -3.26
N CYS A 178 17.10 13.25 -2.91
CA CYS A 178 16.96 11.87 -3.39
C CYS A 178 16.74 11.83 -4.91
N ALA A 179 15.86 12.69 -5.44
CA ALA A 179 15.62 12.76 -6.88
C ALA A 179 16.87 13.21 -7.66
N LEU A 180 17.62 14.20 -7.15
CA LEU A 180 18.87 14.66 -7.76
C LEU A 180 19.94 13.57 -7.78
N LYS A 181 20.02 12.74 -6.74
CA LYS A 181 20.91 11.58 -6.72
C LYS A 181 20.59 10.60 -7.87
N MET A 182 19.32 10.24 -8.04
CA MET A 182 18.88 9.39 -9.16
C MET A 182 19.19 10.03 -10.52
N MET A 183 18.94 11.33 -10.68
CA MET A 183 19.24 12.03 -11.94
C MET A 183 20.74 12.04 -12.27
N LYS A 184 21.61 12.18 -11.26
CA LYS A 184 23.06 12.12 -11.43
C LYS A 184 23.53 10.72 -11.84
N GLU A 185 22.91 9.67 -11.30
CA GLU A 185 23.16 8.29 -11.74
C GLU A 185 22.76 8.09 -13.20
N TRP A 186 21.59 8.58 -13.63
CA TRP A 186 21.17 8.54 -15.03
C TRP A 186 22.13 9.31 -15.94
N GLN A 187 22.56 10.50 -15.54
CA GLN A 187 23.52 11.31 -16.31
C GLN A 187 24.84 10.55 -16.50
N ASN A 188 25.37 9.90 -15.46
CA ASN A 188 26.59 9.11 -15.55
C ASN A 188 26.45 7.91 -16.51
N ILE A 189 25.27 7.29 -16.58
CA ILE A 189 25.01 6.19 -17.53
C ILE A 189 25.01 6.73 -18.96
N VAL A 190 24.28 7.82 -19.20
CA VAL A 190 24.21 8.49 -20.50
C VAL A 190 25.59 8.95 -20.99
N GLU A 191 26.41 9.52 -20.10
CA GLU A 191 27.78 9.94 -20.43
C GLU A 191 28.68 8.75 -20.79
N LYS A 192 28.54 7.61 -20.10
CA LYS A 192 29.29 6.38 -20.41
C LYS A 192 28.92 5.74 -21.73
N GLU A 193 27.65 5.85 -22.14
CA GLU A 193 27.12 5.27 -23.38
C GLU A 193 27.24 6.20 -24.60
N GLY A 194 27.91 7.35 -24.44
CA GLY A 194 28.21 8.25 -25.55
C GLY A 194 27.10 9.27 -25.86
N GLY A 195 26.27 9.62 -24.86
CA GLY A 195 25.29 10.70 -24.93
C GLY A 195 23.83 10.25 -25.06
N GLN A 196 23.57 8.94 -25.24
CA GLN A 196 22.24 8.34 -25.21
C GLN A 196 22.32 6.98 -24.52
N ALA A 197 21.31 6.63 -23.72
CA ALA A 197 21.22 5.35 -23.02
C ALA A 197 19.76 4.87 -22.93
N GLU A 198 19.57 3.56 -22.96
CA GLU A 198 18.28 2.92 -22.67
C GLU A 198 18.23 2.55 -21.18
N LEU A 199 17.18 2.99 -20.47
CA LEU A 199 17.07 2.86 -19.02
C LEU A 199 15.76 2.19 -18.62
N GLU A 200 15.84 1.20 -17.75
CA GLU A 200 14.69 0.68 -17.01
C GLU A 200 14.41 1.63 -15.83
N VAL A 201 13.36 2.46 -15.95
CA VAL A 201 13.11 3.54 -15.00
C VAL A 201 12.36 3.09 -13.75
N ALA A 202 11.60 1.99 -13.78
CA ALA A 202 10.71 1.62 -12.68
C ALA A 202 11.51 1.19 -11.45
N HIS A 203 12.60 0.42 -11.61
CA HIS A 203 13.47 0.03 -10.50
C HIS A 203 14.14 1.25 -9.86
N HIS A 204 14.71 2.14 -10.67
CA HIS A 204 15.38 3.35 -10.18
C HIS A 204 14.42 4.29 -9.41
N ILE A 205 13.19 4.45 -9.92
CA ILE A 205 12.14 5.23 -9.26
C ILE A 205 11.69 4.54 -7.97
N LYS A 206 11.53 3.20 -7.96
CA LYS A 206 11.16 2.43 -6.77
C LYS A 206 12.20 2.57 -5.67
N ASP A 207 13.48 2.46 -5.99
CA ASP A 207 14.59 2.66 -5.04
C ASP A 207 14.62 4.09 -4.47
N THR A 208 14.41 5.08 -5.34
CA THR A 208 14.35 6.49 -4.93
C THR A 208 13.17 6.76 -4.01
N MET A 209 12.00 6.21 -4.32
CA MET A 209 10.83 6.33 -3.45
C MET A 209 11.02 5.63 -2.10
N ALA A 210 11.70 4.47 -2.08
CA ALA A 210 12.06 3.78 -0.85
C ALA A 210 13.02 4.61 0.01
N ASP A 211 14.01 5.29 -0.60
CA ASP A 211 14.93 6.19 0.11
C ASP A 211 14.20 7.43 0.65
N ILE A 212 13.32 8.04 -0.15
CA ILE A 212 12.50 9.19 0.27
C ILE A 212 11.67 8.82 1.50
N ILE A 213 10.84 7.78 1.43
CA ILE A 213 9.95 7.44 2.53
C ILE A 213 10.74 6.97 3.77
N ALA A 214 11.88 6.31 3.60
CA ALA A 214 12.74 5.92 4.71
C ALA A 214 13.32 7.15 5.42
N ARG A 215 13.82 8.14 4.67
CA ARG A 215 14.37 9.39 5.25
C ARG A 215 13.29 10.24 5.90
N THR A 216 12.14 10.40 5.27
CA THR A 216 11.05 11.23 5.81
C THR A 216 10.30 10.56 6.97
N SER A 217 10.29 9.22 7.04
CA SER A 217 9.55 8.48 8.08
C SER A 217 10.42 8.02 9.25
N PHE A 218 11.66 7.62 9.00
CA PHE A 218 12.58 7.05 10.01
C PHE A 218 13.84 7.87 10.26
N GLY A 219 14.07 8.92 9.47
CA GLY A 219 15.16 9.86 9.68
C GLY A 219 16.52 9.18 9.84
N SER A 220 17.13 9.29 11.02
CA SER A 220 18.46 8.72 11.29
C SER A 220 18.54 7.19 11.19
N SER A 221 17.41 6.49 11.15
CA SER A 221 17.34 5.03 10.97
C SER A 221 16.94 4.62 9.56
N TYR A 222 17.07 5.50 8.56
CA TYR A 222 16.61 5.25 7.19
C TYR A 222 17.22 4.00 6.54
N GLU A 223 18.50 3.70 6.76
CA GLU A 223 19.15 2.50 6.18
C GLU A 223 18.53 1.20 6.69
N LYS A 224 18.31 1.12 8.01
CA LYS A 224 17.60 -0.01 8.62
C LYS A 224 16.15 -0.06 8.14
N GLY A 225 15.50 1.10 8.02
CA GLY A 225 14.17 1.22 7.43
C GLY A 225 14.13 0.62 6.03
N LYS A 226 15.03 1.04 5.13
CA LYS A 226 15.14 0.52 3.75
C LYS A 226 15.32 -1.00 3.71
N ALA A 227 16.14 -1.57 4.59
CA ALA A 227 16.33 -3.02 4.65
C ALA A 227 15.09 -3.78 5.14
N VAL A 228 14.30 -3.22 6.07
CA VAL A 228 13.00 -3.80 6.50
C VAL A 228 12.02 -3.81 5.34
N PHE A 229 12.04 -2.73 4.59
CA PHE A 229 11.12 -2.41 3.51
C PHE A 229 11.25 -3.33 2.30
N GLU A 230 12.48 -3.63 1.89
CA GLU A 230 12.76 -4.63 0.84
C GLU A 230 12.20 -6.01 1.23
N LYS A 231 12.34 -6.42 2.50
CA LYS A 231 11.77 -7.67 3.01
C LYS A 231 10.24 -7.64 3.03
N GLN A 232 9.64 -6.49 3.31
CA GLN A 232 8.18 -6.32 3.27
C GLN A 232 7.65 -6.38 1.83
N ALA A 233 8.37 -5.85 0.85
CA ALA A 233 8.05 -5.96 -0.57
C ALA A 233 8.05 -7.43 -1.02
N GLU A 234 9.11 -8.17 -0.67
CA GLU A 234 9.20 -9.62 -0.93
C GLU A 234 8.03 -10.36 -0.28
N LEU A 235 7.69 -10.02 0.96
CA LEU A 235 6.58 -10.63 1.68
C LEU A 235 5.24 -10.39 0.97
N VAL A 236 4.99 -9.19 0.45
CA VAL A 236 3.78 -8.86 -0.35
C VAL A 236 3.73 -9.74 -1.59
N GLU A 237 4.81 -9.82 -2.35
CA GLU A 237 4.87 -10.54 -3.62
C GLU A 237 4.54 -12.03 -3.43
N LEU A 238 5.19 -12.68 -2.46
CA LEU A 238 4.94 -14.08 -2.12
C LEU A 238 3.47 -14.32 -1.74
N MET A 239 2.88 -13.38 -1.00
CA MET A 239 1.49 -13.47 -0.59
C MET A 239 0.51 -13.24 -1.75
N MET A 240 0.77 -12.29 -2.64
CA MET A 240 -0.10 -12.05 -3.81
C MET A 240 -0.14 -13.24 -4.76
N GLN A 241 0.98 -13.95 -4.93
CA GLN A 241 1.03 -15.20 -5.69
C GLN A 241 0.12 -16.28 -5.10
N ASP A 242 -0.01 -16.32 -3.77
CA ASP A 242 -0.76 -17.34 -3.03
C ASP A 242 -2.26 -17.01 -2.87
N VAL A 243 -2.61 -15.72 -2.76
CA VAL A 243 -3.98 -15.23 -2.50
C VAL A 243 -5.00 -15.83 -3.45
N VAL A 244 -4.71 -15.81 -4.75
CA VAL A 244 -5.68 -16.22 -5.77
C VAL A 244 -5.83 -17.74 -5.79
N ALA A 245 -4.82 -18.50 -5.38
CA ALA A 245 -4.88 -19.96 -5.37
C ALA A 245 -5.49 -20.52 -4.07
N ASN A 246 -5.13 -19.94 -2.92
CA ASN A 246 -5.27 -20.62 -1.64
C ASN A 246 -5.99 -19.79 -0.56
N SER A 247 -6.30 -18.50 -0.79
CA SER A 247 -7.01 -17.67 0.22
C SER A 247 -8.43 -18.17 0.51
N THR A 248 -9.02 -18.96 -0.39
CA THR A 248 -10.35 -19.54 -0.21
C THR A 248 -10.34 -20.81 0.61
N ILE A 249 -9.16 -21.40 0.88
CA ILE A 249 -9.00 -22.63 1.66
C ILE A 249 -8.86 -22.26 3.14
N PRO A 250 -9.83 -22.61 4.00
CA PRO A 250 -9.74 -22.30 5.43
C PRO A 250 -8.51 -22.94 6.05
N GLY A 251 -7.73 -22.14 6.79
CA GLY A 251 -6.57 -22.62 7.54
C GLY A 251 -5.29 -22.84 6.72
N TYR A 252 -5.31 -22.65 5.39
CA TYR A 252 -4.13 -22.85 4.53
C TYR A 252 -2.89 -22.08 5.02
N LYS A 253 -3.09 -20.85 5.49
CA LYS A 253 -2.02 -19.99 6.05
C LYS A 253 -1.28 -20.56 7.26
N TYR A 254 -1.81 -21.59 7.91
CA TYR A 254 -1.18 -22.25 9.07
C TYR A 254 -0.44 -23.53 8.69
N ILE A 255 -0.56 -23.98 7.44
CA ILE A 255 0.10 -25.19 6.95
C ILE A 255 1.58 -24.85 6.66
N PRO A 256 2.55 -25.64 7.17
CA PRO A 256 3.97 -25.38 7.01
C PRO A 256 4.48 -25.73 5.61
N THR A 257 3.94 -25.06 4.59
CA THR A 257 4.46 -25.13 3.21
C THR A 257 5.77 -24.33 3.12
N PRO A 258 6.66 -24.62 2.14
CA PRO A 258 7.89 -23.84 1.94
C PRO A 258 7.60 -22.33 1.80
N MET A 259 6.50 -21.98 1.14
CA MET A 259 6.04 -20.60 0.98
C MET A 259 5.60 -19.97 2.31
N ASN A 260 4.75 -20.66 3.08
CA ASN A 260 4.28 -20.15 4.38
C ASN A 260 5.43 -20.02 5.38
N LEU A 261 6.38 -20.97 5.38
CA LEU A 261 7.57 -20.89 6.22
C LEU A 261 8.43 -19.66 5.88
N ARG A 262 8.59 -19.35 4.58
CA ARG A 262 9.27 -18.13 4.13
C ARG A 262 8.53 -16.87 4.57
N CYS A 263 7.21 -16.83 4.41
CA CYS A 263 6.38 -15.72 4.86
C CYS A 263 6.50 -15.51 6.39
N TRP A 264 6.38 -16.56 7.20
CA TRP A 264 6.53 -16.46 8.66
C TRP A 264 7.93 -15.98 9.08
N LYS A 265 8.98 -16.42 8.36
CA LYS A 265 10.34 -15.95 8.60
C LYS A 265 10.47 -14.45 8.33
N LEU A 266 9.96 -13.98 7.18
CA LEU A 266 9.96 -12.56 6.81
C LEU A 266 9.13 -11.72 7.79
N GLU A 267 7.92 -12.15 8.11
CA GLU A 267 7.03 -11.50 9.10
C GLU A 267 7.76 -11.26 10.43
N ARG A 268 8.45 -12.30 10.94
CA ARG A 268 9.20 -12.23 12.20
C ARG A 268 10.41 -11.28 12.11
N ILE A 269 11.15 -11.31 11.00
CA ILE A 269 12.31 -10.42 10.79
C ILE A 269 11.85 -8.97 10.74
N ILE A 270 10.83 -8.66 9.92
CA ILE A 270 10.25 -7.32 9.78
C ILE A 270 9.75 -6.80 11.13
N GLU A 271 9.01 -7.62 11.87
CA GLU A 271 8.49 -7.23 13.18
C GLU A 271 9.61 -6.94 14.19
N ASN A 272 10.66 -7.75 14.22
CA ASN A 272 11.78 -7.55 15.15
C ASN A 272 12.60 -6.31 14.78
N GLU A 273 12.97 -6.13 13.51
CA GLU A 273 13.76 -4.97 13.06
C GLU A 273 12.98 -3.65 13.29
N LEU A 274 11.66 -3.62 13.03
CA LEU A 274 10.85 -2.44 13.33
C LEU A 274 10.72 -2.18 14.83
N LYS A 275 10.54 -3.23 15.65
CA LYS A 275 10.53 -3.07 17.12
C LYS A 275 11.83 -2.46 17.61
N GLU A 276 12.97 -2.92 17.11
CA GLU A 276 14.28 -2.37 17.47
C GLU A 276 14.39 -0.88 17.12
N ILE A 277 13.93 -0.46 15.93
CA ILE A 277 13.91 0.95 15.51
C ILE A 277 13.02 1.78 16.46
N VAL A 278 11.82 1.31 16.76
CA VAL A 278 10.85 2.00 17.63
C VAL A 278 11.39 2.11 19.07
N GLU A 279 11.95 1.03 19.61
CA GLU A 279 12.50 1.00 20.97
C GLU A 279 13.77 1.82 21.12
N ALA A 280 14.65 1.82 20.12
CA ALA A 280 15.81 2.71 20.08
C ALA A 280 15.37 4.18 20.11
N ARG A 281 14.35 4.54 19.33
CA ARG A 281 13.82 5.90 19.30
C ARG A 281 13.17 6.30 20.63
N ARG A 282 12.40 5.39 21.25
CA ARG A 282 11.78 5.65 22.56
C ARG A 282 12.82 5.82 23.66
N ARG A 283 13.93 5.06 23.64
CA ARG A 283 15.05 5.22 24.58
C ARG A 283 15.74 6.57 24.43
N ALA A 284 16.01 6.99 23.20
CA ALA A 284 16.58 8.32 22.94
C ALA A 284 15.68 9.44 23.50
N ALA A 285 14.37 9.36 23.27
CA ALA A 285 13.42 10.36 23.76
C ALA A 285 13.29 10.44 25.30
N ASN A 286 13.58 9.35 26.03
CA ASN A 286 13.42 9.27 27.49
C ASN A 286 14.70 9.60 28.28
N THR A 287 15.82 9.89 27.62
CA THR A 287 17.10 10.17 28.32
C THR A 287 17.06 11.60 28.89
N PRO A 288 17.18 11.81 30.22
CA PRO A 288 17.13 13.15 30.81
C PRO A 288 18.33 13.99 30.40
N ARG A 289 18.09 15.24 29.97
CA ARG A 289 19.12 16.23 29.63
C ARG A 289 20.05 16.45 30.83
N SER A 290 21.26 15.90 30.81
CA SER A 290 22.31 16.37 31.72
C SER A 290 22.78 17.75 31.26
N SER A 291 22.59 18.75 32.12
CA SER A 291 23.02 20.14 31.96
C SER A 291 24.51 20.27 31.65
N SER A 292 24.84 20.75 30.45
CA SER A 292 26.07 21.49 30.12
C SER A 292 25.88 22.22 28.79
N PRO A 293 25.89 23.56 28.74
CA PRO A 293 25.94 24.29 27.48
C PRO A 293 27.41 24.53 27.11
N SER A 294 27.97 23.68 26.26
CA SER A 294 29.20 23.99 25.54
C SER A 294 29.18 23.39 24.13
N SER A 295 29.32 24.29 23.15
CA SER A 295 29.62 24.06 21.73
C SER A 295 28.69 23.15 20.92
N SER A 296 27.99 23.75 19.96
CA SER A 296 27.49 23.13 18.71
C SER A 296 26.76 21.80 18.86
N THR A 297 25.75 21.74 19.72
CA THR A 297 24.91 20.56 19.91
C THR A 297 23.53 20.80 19.28
N VAL A 298 23.21 19.93 18.31
CA VAL A 298 21.95 19.89 17.55
C VAL A 298 20.76 19.62 18.49
N PRO A 299 19.64 20.36 18.41
CA PRO A 299 18.46 20.06 19.21
C PRO A 299 17.80 18.74 18.75
N GLU A 300 17.74 17.75 19.65
CA GLU A 300 17.16 16.42 19.39
C GLU A 300 15.67 16.48 19.06
N GLY A 301 15.29 15.79 17.98
CA GLY A 301 14.01 15.89 17.27
C GLY A 301 14.24 16.23 15.80
N GLU A 302 15.27 17.04 15.52
CA GLU A 302 15.74 17.31 14.17
C GLU A 302 16.37 16.06 13.54
N VAL A 303 15.72 15.52 12.52
CA VAL A 303 16.38 14.61 11.58
C VAL A 303 17.31 15.44 10.73
N SER A 304 18.61 15.25 10.91
CA SER A 304 19.62 15.78 10.01
C SER A 304 19.90 14.75 8.91
N VAL A 305 19.55 15.10 7.68
CA VAL A 305 19.98 14.37 6.49
C VAL A 305 21.12 15.17 5.87
N PHE A 306 22.31 14.57 5.77
CA PHE A 306 23.39 15.21 5.02
C PHE A 306 23.10 15.06 3.52
N ASP A 307 22.97 16.20 2.83
CA ASP A 307 22.88 16.24 1.38
C ASP A 307 24.31 16.35 0.82
N GLU A 308 24.81 15.22 0.28
CA GLU A 308 26.12 15.14 -0.36
C GLU A 308 26.22 16.01 -1.62
N ASN A 309 25.10 16.32 -2.28
CA ASN A 309 25.08 17.14 -3.49
C ASN A 309 25.05 18.64 -3.18
N ALA A 310 24.32 19.05 -2.14
CA ALA A 310 24.27 20.46 -1.72
C ALA A 310 25.35 20.84 -0.68
N GLY A 311 26.06 19.87 -0.11
CA GLY A 311 27.02 20.08 0.98
C GLY A 311 26.37 20.63 2.25
N LYS A 312 25.06 20.39 2.46
CA LYS A 312 24.26 21.00 3.54
C LYS A 312 23.54 19.92 4.35
N ILE A 313 23.35 20.20 5.64
CA ILE A 313 22.47 19.41 6.52
C ILE A 313 21.03 19.87 6.32
N LEU A 314 20.20 19.01 5.75
CA LEU A 314 18.74 19.17 5.70
C LEU A 314 18.15 18.78 7.04
N ARG A 315 17.25 19.60 7.58
CA ARG A 315 16.70 19.41 8.93
C ARG A 315 15.18 19.25 8.86
N LEU A 316 14.68 18.11 9.33
CA LEU A 316 13.27 17.88 9.55
C LEU A 316 13.01 17.93 11.05
N GLU A 317 12.17 18.86 11.52
CA GLU A 317 11.87 19.06 12.95
C GLU A 317 11.35 17.80 13.65
N LYS A 318 10.60 16.94 12.93
CA LYS A 318 10.05 15.68 13.44
C LYS A 318 9.60 14.76 12.29
N ASP A 319 10.14 13.54 12.22
CA ASP A 319 9.71 12.50 11.27
C ASP A 319 8.40 11.82 11.66
N LEU A 320 7.82 11.03 10.73
CA LEU A 320 6.56 10.31 10.96
C LEU A 320 6.61 9.42 12.20
N LEU A 321 7.72 8.69 12.41
CA LEU A 321 7.92 7.87 13.59
C LEU A 321 7.93 8.71 14.88
N GLY A 322 8.56 9.88 14.85
CA GLY A 322 8.51 10.84 15.94
C GLY A 322 7.08 11.24 16.27
N TRP A 323 6.22 11.49 15.27
CA TRP A 323 4.81 11.85 15.49
C TRP A 323 4.01 10.72 16.15
N MET A 324 4.33 9.47 15.86
CA MET A 324 3.72 8.29 16.50
C MET A 324 4.25 8.02 17.92
N LEU A 325 5.31 8.72 18.34
CA LEU A 325 5.91 8.65 19.68
C LEU A 325 5.81 10.02 20.38
N PRO A 326 4.59 10.54 20.64
CA PRO A 326 4.42 11.85 21.28
C PRO A 326 4.87 11.83 22.75
N SER A 327 5.32 12.98 23.24
CA SER A 327 5.53 13.21 24.68
C SER A 327 4.20 13.30 25.44
N GLU A 328 4.22 13.14 26.76
CA GLU A 328 2.99 13.24 27.59
C GLU A 328 2.32 14.62 27.45
N GLU A 329 3.10 15.70 27.42
CA GLU A 329 2.59 17.05 27.17
C GLU A 329 1.87 17.18 25.82
N GLN A 330 2.37 16.49 24.78
CA GLN A 330 1.74 16.51 23.45
C GLN A 330 0.44 15.72 23.42
N VAL A 331 0.40 14.58 24.12
CA VAL A 331 -0.80 13.76 24.31
C VAL A 331 -1.90 14.60 24.95
N ASP A 332 -1.59 15.29 26.05
CA ASP A 332 -2.56 16.12 26.78
C ASP A 332 -3.01 17.34 25.95
N ARG A 333 -2.07 18.05 25.32
CA ARG A 333 -2.37 19.26 24.53
C ARG A 333 -3.23 18.96 23.29
N LEU A 334 -3.00 17.83 22.63
CA LEU A 334 -3.68 17.47 21.39
C LEU A 334 -4.87 16.51 21.60
N GLY A 335 -5.12 16.09 22.84
CA GLY A 335 -6.15 15.09 23.17
C GLY A 335 -5.94 13.77 22.40
N MET A 336 -4.68 13.38 22.21
CA MET A 336 -4.30 12.21 21.41
C MET A 336 -4.13 10.99 22.31
N MET A 337 -4.49 9.79 21.84
CA MET A 337 -4.10 8.56 22.53
C MET A 337 -2.64 8.19 22.25
N LYS A 338 -2.00 7.51 23.21
CA LYS A 338 -0.64 6.99 23.05
C LYS A 338 -0.69 5.60 22.41
N LEU A 339 0.00 5.44 21.28
CA LEU A 339 0.15 4.13 20.63
C LEU A 339 1.13 3.25 21.42
N ASN A 340 0.76 1.98 21.59
CA ASN A 340 1.69 0.99 22.11
C ASN A 340 2.71 0.58 21.04
N THR A 341 3.79 -0.10 21.44
CA THR A 341 4.88 -0.47 20.50
C THR A 341 4.38 -1.28 19.30
N ARG A 342 3.43 -2.20 19.52
CA ARG A 342 2.86 -3.02 18.44
C ARG A 342 2.07 -2.17 17.45
N GLN A 343 1.25 -1.23 17.93
CA GLN A 343 0.51 -0.30 17.08
C GLN A 343 1.44 0.59 16.26
N VAL A 344 2.53 1.11 16.86
CA VAL A 344 3.52 1.90 16.10
C VAL A 344 4.19 1.06 15.01
N VAL A 345 4.54 -0.20 15.31
CA VAL A 345 5.11 -1.12 14.31
C VAL A 345 4.12 -1.41 13.17
N ASP A 346 2.85 -1.63 13.49
CA ASP A 346 1.80 -1.88 12.50
C ASP A 346 1.54 -0.63 11.64
N GLU A 347 1.58 0.58 12.20
CA GLU A 347 1.52 1.81 11.41
C GLU A 347 2.76 1.97 10.51
N CYS A 348 3.96 1.68 11.00
CA CYS A 348 5.18 1.71 10.17
C CYS A 348 5.07 0.80 8.94
N LYS A 349 4.58 -0.44 9.12
CA LYS A 349 4.32 -1.37 8.01
C LYS A 349 3.30 -0.81 7.03
N THR A 350 2.23 -0.18 7.54
CA THR A 350 1.16 0.41 6.74
C THR A 350 1.63 1.59 5.90
N PHE A 351 2.27 2.60 6.52
CA PHE A 351 2.72 3.82 5.84
C PHE A 351 3.80 3.56 4.83
N PHE A 352 4.68 2.61 5.11
CA PHE A 352 5.68 2.25 4.14
C PHE A 352 5.03 1.70 2.88
N PHE A 353 4.30 0.59 2.99
CA PHE A 353 3.65 -0.07 1.85
C PHE A 353 2.77 0.90 1.05
N ALA A 354 1.93 1.67 1.73
CA ALA A 354 1.02 2.61 1.07
C ALA A 354 1.75 3.79 0.43
N GLY A 355 2.86 4.26 1.02
CA GLY A 355 3.55 5.48 0.60
C GLY A 355 4.50 5.30 -0.58
N TYR A 356 5.20 4.17 -0.67
CA TYR A 356 6.23 3.95 -1.69
C TYR A 356 5.71 3.23 -2.93
N GLU A 357 4.94 2.14 -2.78
CA GLU A 357 4.57 1.27 -3.90
C GLU A 357 3.56 1.96 -4.81
N THR A 358 2.58 2.69 -4.24
CA THR A 358 1.59 3.45 -5.02
C THR A 358 2.27 4.56 -5.84
N THR A 359 3.17 5.30 -5.21
CA THR A 359 3.82 6.49 -5.78
C THR A 359 4.87 6.12 -6.81
N SER A 360 5.65 5.05 -6.57
CA SER A 360 6.68 4.58 -7.52
C SER A 360 6.05 4.14 -8.84
N HIS A 361 4.97 3.35 -8.80
CA HIS A 361 4.23 2.96 -10.00
C HIS A 361 3.63 4.16 -10.72
N LEU A 362 3.03 5.10 -9.98
CA LEU A 362 2.47 6.32 -10.56
C LEU A 362 3.53 7.14 -11.31
N LEU A 363 4.71 7.32 -10.71
CA LEU A 363 5.82 8.07 -11.29
C LEU A 363 6.45 7.35 -12.48
N ALA A 364 6.64 6.03 -12.40
CA ALA A 364 7.17 5.24 -13.51
C ALA A 364 6.28 5.35 -14.75
N TRP A 365 4.96 5.17 -14.60
CA TRP A 365 4.01 5.37 -15.69
C TRP A 365 3.96 6.82 -16.19
N SER A 366 4.08 7.80 -15.29
CA SER A 366 4.14 9.21 -15.67
C SER A 366 5.35 9.50 -16.58
N VAL A 367 6.53 8.95 -16.25
CA VAL A 367 7.75 9.11 -17.07
C VAL A 367 7.59 8.43 -18.43
N VAL A 368 7.07 7.19 -18.47
CA VAL A 368 6.83 6.46 -19.72
C VAL A 368 5.88 7.23 -20.64
N LEU A 369 4.81 7.78 -20.10
CA LEU A 369 3.82 8.51 -20.90
C LEU A 369 4.34 9.89 -21.32
N LEU A 370 5.12 10.58 -20.50
CA LEU A 370 5.82 11.80 -20.92
C LEU A 370 6.81 11.53 -22.06
N ALA A 371 7.49 10.37 -22.06
CA ALA A 371 8.36 9.98 -23.16
C ALA A 371 7.59 9.73 -24.47
N HIS A 372 6.33 9.28 -24.39
CA HIS A 372 5.47 9.09 -25.56
C HIS A 372 4.80 10.37 -26.05
N TYR A 373 4.40 11.26 -25.12
CA TYR A 373 3.71 12.51 -25.40
C TYR A 373 4.64 13.71 -25.23
N SER A 374 5.55 13.90 -26.20
CA SER A 374 6.58 14.95 -26.17
C SER A 374 6.02 16.37 -26.01
N ASP A 375 4.85 16.67 -26.56
CA ASP A 375 4.18 17.97 -26.37
C ASP A 375 3.91 18.28 -24.89
N TRP A 376 3.47 17.28 -24.12
CA TRP A 376 3.21 17.43 -22.68
C TRP A 376 4.50 17.45 -21.88
N GLN A 377 5.53 16.72 -22.31
CA GLN A 377 6.86 16.79 -21.74
C GLN A 377 7.44 18.20 -21.88
N GLU A 378 7.35 18.79 -23.08
CA GLU A 378 7.88 20.13 -23.34
C GLU A 378 7.10 21.21 -22.60
N ARG A 379 5.77 21.13 -22.55
CA ARG A 379 4.95 22.04 -21.72
C ARG A 379 5.31 21.98 -20.24
N SER A 380 5.52 20.77 -19.71
CA SER A 380 5.94 20.56 -18.31
C SER A 380 7.32 21.17 -18.06
N ARG A 381 8.26 20.98 -19.01
CA ARG A 381 9.60 21.56 -18.95
C ARG A 381 9.56 23.09 -18.98
N GLN A 382 8.77 23.68 -19.87
CA GLN A 382 8.62 25.13 -19.99
C GLN A 382 8.02 25.75 -18.73
N GLU A 383 7.02 25.11 -18.11
CA GLU A 383 6.46 25.57 -16.83
C GLU A 383 7.53 25.65 -15.72
N VAL A 384 8.35 24.61 -15.61
CA VAL A 384 9.46 24.55 -14.64
C VAL A 384 10.53 25.61 -14.94
N LEU A 385 10.94 25.74 -16.21
CA LEU A 385 11.98 26.70 -16.62
C LEU A 385 11.51 28.14 -16.42
N HIS A 386 10.26 28.45 -16.76
CA HIS A 386 9.69 29.79 -16.57
C HIS A 386 9.73 30.21 -15.11
N LEU A 387 9.27 29.35 -14.20
CA LEU A 387 9.30 29.63 -12.76
C LEU A 387 10.73 29.77 -12.23
N HIS A 388 11.66 28.94 -12.71
CA HIS A 388 13.07 29.04 -12.31
C HIS A 388 13.71 30.35 -12.79
N MET A 389 13.42 30.79 -14.01
CA MET A 389 13.93 32.05 -14.58
C MET A 389 13.34 33.28 -13.91
N GLU A 390 12.06 33.25 -13.53
CA GLU A 390 11.40 34.36 -12.83
C GLU A 390 11.94 34.58 -11.42
N GLU A 391 12.19 33.52 -10.66
CA GLU A 391 12.56 33.63 -9.24
C GLU A 391 14.07 33.52 -8.97
N GLY A 392 14.86 33.06 -9.94
CA GLY A 392 16.33 32.98 -9.85
C GLY A 392 16.86 32.05 -8.74
N GLN A 393 15.99 31.21 -8.16
CA GLN A 393 16.30 30.27 -7.09
C GLN A 393 15.91 28.83 -7.46
N PRO A 394 16.52 27.82 -6.81
CA PRO A 394 16.04 26.43 -6.90
C PRO A 394 14.58 26.33 -6.46
N LEU A 395 13.81 25.46 -7.12
CA LEU A 395 12.42 25.19 -6.75
C LEU A 395 12.33 24.74 -5.29
N SER A 396 11.56 25.48 -4.50
CA SER A 396 11.23 25.18 -3.11
C SER A 396 9.77 24.74 -2.94
N SER A 397 9.40 24.31 -1.73
CA SER A 397 8.05 23.87 -1.38
C SER A 397 6.94 24.87 -1.76
N HIS A 398 7.21 26.18 -1.69
CA HIS A 398 6.25 27.23 -2.06
C HIS A 398 5.91 27.25 -3.55
N HIS A 399 6.83 26.81 -4.41
CA HIS A 399 6.67 26.80 -5.86
C HIS A 399 5.81 25.63 -6.34
N LEU A 400 5.69 24.54 -5.57
CA LEU A 400 4.96 23.34 -5.98
C LEU A 400 3.50 23.66 -6.34
N SER A 401 2.86 24.57 -5.59
CA SER A 401 1.49 25.01 -5.87
C SER A 401 1.31 25.74 -7.21
N LYS A 402 2.40 26.25 -7.81
CA LYS A 402 2.41 26.96 -9.09
C LYS A 402 2.62 26.03 -10.29
N LEU A 403 3.09 24.80 -10.07
CA LEU A 403 3.39 23.79 -11.10
C LEU A 403 2.13 23.02 -11.55
N LYS A 404 1.21 23.71 -12.21
CA LYS A 404 -0.12 23.17 -12.57
C LYS A 404 -0.01 22.02 -13.57
N ILE A 405 0.81 22.17 -14.61
CA ILE A 405 0.98 21.16 -15.66
C ILE A 405 1.70 19.93 -15.11
N VAL A 406 2.78 20.13 -14.35
CA VAL A 406 3.52 19.03 -13.74
C VAL A 406 2.64 18.22 -12.78
N ILE A 407 1.76 18.86 -12.01
CA ILE A 407 0.81 18.17 -11.12
C ILE A 407 -0.29 17.44 -11.91
N LEU A 408 -0.68 17.98 -13.06
CA LEU A 408 -1.77 17.44 -13.88
C LEU A 408 -1.41 16.07 -14.50
N VAL A 409 -0.15 15.88 -14.90
CA VAL A 409 0.34 14.64 -15.52
C VAL A 409 0.09 13.41 -14.64
N PRO A 410 0.60 13.31 -13.39
CA PRO A 410 0.32 12.18 -12.51
C PRO A 410 -1.15 12.14 -12.06
N TYR A 411 -1.87 13.27 -12.09
CA TYR A 411 -3.30 13.26 -11.79
C TYR A 411 -4.10 12.50 -12.85
N PHE A 412 -3.81 12.70 -14.14
CA PHE A 412 -4.39 11.88 -15.21
C PHE A 412 -3.99 10.41 -15.08
N MET A 413 -2.76 10.12 -14.61
CA MET A 413 -2.32 8.74 -14.37
C MET A 413 -3.09 8.02 -13.27
N LYS A 414 -3.79 8.72 -12.36
CA LYS A 414 -4.69 8.04 -11.41
C LYS A 414 -5.79 7.24 -12.11
N PHE A 415 -6.22 7.69 -13.28
CA PHE A 415 -7.20 6.97 -14.11
C PHE A 415 -6.59 5.74 -14.81
N TYR A 416 -5.27 5.69 -14.97
CA TYR A 416 -4.56 4.56 -15.57
C TYR A 416 -4.02 3.56 -14.53
N ALA A 417 -3.52 4.01 -13.39
CA ALA A 417 -2.62 3.22 -12.55
C ALA A 417 -3.11 2.86 -11.14
N SER A 418 -4.14 3.50 -10.60
CA SER A 418 -4.28 3.57 -9.12
C SER A 418 -4.89 2.35 -8.39
N THR A 419 -5.21 1.25 -9.08
CA THR A 419 -5.71 0.02 -8.40
C THR A 419 -4.98 -1.27 -8.75
N HIS A 420 -3.81 -1.21 -9.42
CA HIS A 420 -3.07 -2.42 -9.82
C HIS A 420 -2.27 -3.09 -8.70
N LEU A 421 -2.20 -2.46 -7.52
CA LEU A 421 -1.50 -2.95 -6.32
C LEU A 421 -1.93 -4.33 -5.80
N PHE A 422 -2.99 -4.91 -6.35
CA PHE A 422 -3.50 -6.22 -5.96
C PHE A 422 -3.34 -7.29 -7.05
N GLN A 423 -2.72 -6.98 -8.20
CA GLN A 423 -2.67 -7.91 -9.34
C GLN A 423 -1.30 -8.11 -10.00
N SER A 424 -0.29 -7.29 -9.69
CA SER A 424 1.12 -7.55 -10.07
C SER A 424 1.75 -8.61 -9.17
#